data_AF-A0A1Q7N2D3-F1
#
_entry.id   AF-A0A1Q7N2D3-F1
#
_cell.length_a   1.000
_cell.length_b   1.000
_cell.length_c   1.000
_cell.angle_alpha   90.00
_cell.angle_beta   90.00
_cell.angle_gamma   90.00
#
_symmetry.space_group_name_H-M   'P 1'
#
loop_
_entity.id
_entity.type
_entity.pdbx_description
1 polymer ?
#
loop_
_entity_poly.entity_id
_entity_poly.type
_entity_poly.pdbx_seq_one_letter_code
_entity_poly.pdbx_strand_id
1 'polypeptide(L)'
;MYTTILIVHSWVRWIALVTGFGATLAAITGRTDSRDSPADRWGLFLIMALDIQMLLGLMLYLGLSPNMKEILAHFGDAMKDPATRFWAVEHTTAMFAAVVVAHVGRVLARKARTPASKRTRLLVCFTLATILMVAGMPWPGRPGGRVLFRV
;
A
#
# COMPACT_ATOMS: atom_id res chain seq x y z
N MET A 1 17.50 -6.85 -14.08
CA MET A 1 16.05 -6.70 -13.85
C MET A 1 15.70 -6.40 -12.40
N TYR A 2 16.23 -7.14 -11.41
CA TYR A 2 15.99 -6.88 -9.98
C TYR A 2 16.19 -5.41 -9.56
N THR A 3 17.38 -4.83 -9.81
CA THR A 3 17.70 -3.46 -9.40
C THR A 3 16.72 -2.44 -9.96
N THR A 4 16.38 -2.54 -11.24
CA THR A 4 15.43 -1.64 -11.91
C THR A 4 14.05 -1.71 -11.25
N ILE A 5 13.50 -2.91 -11.07
CA ILE A 5 12.19 -3.09 -10.42
C ILE A 5 12.22 -2.62 -8.97
N LEU A 6 13.32 -2.85 -8.26
CA LEU A 6 13.49 -2.40 -6.88
C LEU A 6 13.50 -0.87 -6.77
N ILE A 7 14.20 -0.17 -7.68
CA ILE A 7 14.21 1.29 -7.72
C ILE A 7 12.81 1.81 -8.02
N VAL A 8 12.14 1.29 -9.06
CA VAL A 8 10.77 1.71 -9.43
C VAL A 8 9.80 1.46 -8.27
N HIS A 9 9.81 0.28 -7.65
CA HIS A 9 8.98 -0.03 -6.48
C HIS A 9 9.25 0.91 -5.29
N SER A 10 10.50 1.33 -5.10
CA SER A 10 10.87 2.28 -4.05
C SER A 10 10.29 3.68 -4.30
N TRP A 11 10.20 4.12 -5.57
CA TRP A 11 9.60 5.42 -5.93
C TRP A 11 8.07 5.36 -5.93
N VAL A 12 7.48 4.30 -6.49
CA VAL A 12 6.02 4.10 -6.50
C VAL A 12 5.46 4.01 -5.08
N ARG A 13 6.23 3.49 -4.11
CA ARG A 13 5.88 3.55 -2.67
C ARG A 13 5.51 4.96 -2.22
N TRP A 14 6.29 5.97 -2.60
CA TRP A 14 6.06 7.36 -2.23
C TRP A 14 4.82 7.92 -2.92
N ILE A 15 4.59 7.55 -4.18
CA ILE A 15 3.36 7.90 -4.92
C ILE A 15 2.13 7.29 -4.22
N ALA A 16 2.19 6.02 -3.85
CA ALA A 16 1.12 5.35 -3.11
C ALA A 16 0.85 6.02 -1.76
N LEU A 17 1.89 6.46 -1.04
CA LEU A 17 1.74 7.18 0.21
C LEU A 17 1.08 8.55 0.03
N VAL A 18 1.58 9.36 -0.91
CA VAL A 18 1.02 10.68 -1.21
C VAL A 18 -0.43 10.58 -1.65
N THR A 19 -0.76 9.61 -2.52
CA THR A 19 -2.14 9.38 -2.96
C THR A 19 -3.02 8.83 -1.83
N GLY A 20 -2.49 8.05 -0.89
CA GLY A 20 -3.21 7.58 0.30
C GLY A 20 -3.63 8.73 1.23
N PHE A 21 -2.68 9.60 1.57
CA PHE A 21 -2.97 10.82 2.32
C PHE A 21 -3.89 11.75 1.55
N GLY A 22 -3.65 11.96 0.25
CA GLY A 22 -4.48 12.80 -0.60
C GLY A 22 -5.92 12.31 -0.72
N ALA A 23 -6.14 10.99 -0.87
CA ALA A 23 -7.47 10.39 -0.91
C ALA A 23 -8.19 10.49 0.44
N THR A 24 -7.47 10.30 1.54
CA THR A 24 -8.01 10.48 2.89
C THR A 24 -8.43 11.94 3.12
N LEU A 25 -7.55 12.89 2.79
CA LEU A 25 -7.85 14.32 2.94
C LEU A 25 -9.00 14.76 2.03
N ALA A 26 -9.03 14.31 0.77
CA ALA A 26 -10.10 14.60 -0.17
C ALA A 26 -11.45 14.01 0.29
N ALA A 27 -11.46 12.91 1.04
CA ALA A 27 -12.69 12.41 1.67
C ALA A 27 -13.17 13.33 2.80
N ILE A 28 -12.26 13.95 3.56
CA ILE A 28 -12.58 14.89 4.65
C ILE A 28 -13.11 16.21 4.08
N THR A 29 -12.34 16.86 3.22
CA THR A 29 -12.55 18.25 2.81
C THR A 29 -13.23 18.37 1.43
N GLY A 30 -13.05 17.37 0.58
CA GLY A 30 -13.52 17.40 -0.80
C GLY A 30 -14.99 17.01 -0.98
N ARG A 31 -15.54 17.39 -2.12
CA ARG A 31 -16.87 16.94 -2.54
C ARG A 31 -16.88 15.44 -2.80
N THR A 32 -18.02 14.79 -2.53
CA THR A 32 -18.23 13.34 -2.70
C THR A 32 -19.51 13.01 -3.48
N ASP A 33 -20.29 14.03 -3.82
CA ASP A 33 -21.60 14.00 -4.46
C ASP A 33 -21.57 13.38 -5.87
N SER A 34 -20.47 13.52 -6.61
CA SER A 34 -20.37 13.01 -7.99
C SER A 34 -19.32 11.90 -8.16
N ARG A 35 -19.38 11.21 -9.31
CA ARG A 35 -18.38 10.20 -9.73
C ARG A 35 -17.06 10.81 -10.20
N ASP A 36 -17.00 12.12 -10.31
CA ASP A 36 -15.81 12.87 -10.74
C ASP A 36 -15.40 13.91 -9.68
N SER A 37 -15.84 13.68 -8.44
CA SER A 37 -15.52 14.55 -7.34
C SER A 37 -14.03 14.41 -6.97
N PRO A 38 -13.43 15.42 -6.30
CA PRO A 38 -12.03 15.32 -5.87
C PRO A 38 -11.75 14.03 -5.09
N ALA A 39 -12.66 13.60 -4.22
CA ALA A 39 -12.53 12.36 -3.47
C ALA A 39 -12.51 11.10 -4.37
N ASP A 40 -13.30 11.05 -5.46
CA ASP A 40 -13.27 9.91 -6.39
C ASP A 40 -11.98 9.88 -7.20
N ARG A 41 -11.50 11.05 -7.65
CA ARG A 41 -10.24 11.19 -8.41
C ARG A 41 -9.03 10.79 -7.57
N TRP A 42 -8.92 11.29 -6.34
CA TRP A 42 -7.85 10.87 -5.44
C TRP A 42 -7.95 9.40 -5.07
N GLY A 43 -9.15 8.87 -4.84
CA GLY A 43 -9.37 7.44 -4.64
C GLY A 43 -8.96 6.58 -5.85
N LEU A 44 -9.14 7.08 -7.08
CA LEU A 44 -8.65 6.43 -8.29
C LEU A 44 -7.11 6.38 -8.31
N PHE A 45 -6.45 7.51 -8.04
CA PHE A 45 -4.98 7.55 -8.00
C PHE A 45 -4.40 6.64 -6.93
N LEU A 46 -5.01 6.57 -5.74
CA LEU A 46 -4.63 5.65 -4.68
C LEU A 46 -4.69 4.19 -5.16
N ILE A 47 -5.82 3.78 -5.75
CA ILE A 47 -5.97 2.40 -6.24
C ILE A 47 -4.92 2.07 -7.30
N MET A 48 -4.74 2.93 -8.31
CA MET A 48 -3.75 2.66 -9.37
C MET A 48 -2.33 2.58 -8.81
N ALA A 49 -1.96 3.47 -7.89
CA ALA A 49 -0.65 3.44 -7.25
C ALA A 49 -0.45 2.17 -6.43
N LEU A 50 -1.47 1.73 -5.67
CA LEU A 50 -1.45 0.50 -4.89
C LEU A 50 -1.35 -0.76 -5.77
N ASP A 51 -2.08 -0.82 -6.89
CA ASP A 51 -2.03 -1.96 -7.81
C ASP A 51 -0.66 -2.11 -8.46
N ILE A 52 -0.09 -0.99 -8.95
CA ILE A 52 1.26 -0.98 -9.49
C ILE A 52 2.27 -1.36 -8.40
N GLN A 53 2.12 -0.81 -7.19
CA GLN A 53 3.01 -1.11 -6.06
C GLN A 53 2.96 -2.60 -5.69
N MET A 54 1.76 -3.18 -5.64
CA MET A 54 1.55 -4.59 -5.33
C MET A 54 2.14 -5.49 -6.40
N LEU A 55 1.91 -5.18 -7.68
CA LEU A 55 2.48 -5.93 -8.80
C LEU A 55 4.01 -5.96 -8.73
N LEU A 56 4.63 -4.80 -8.59
CA LEU A 56 6.09 -4.68 -8.47
C LEU A 56 6.61 -5.40 -7.21
N GLY A 57 5.89 -5.28 -6.09
CA GLY A 57 6.22 -5.96 -4.84
C GLY A 57 6.16 -7.48 -4.96
N LEU A 58 5.14 -8.02 -5.64
CA LEU A 58 4.99 -9.44 -5.87
C LEU A 58 6.07 -9.99 -6.82
N MET A 59 6.45 -9.23 -7.86
CA MET A 59 7.59 -9.58 -8.71
C MET A 59 8.90 -9.68 -7.90
N LEU A 60 9.13 -8.75 -6.97
CA LEU A 60 10.28 -8.80 -6.06
C LEU A 60 10.18 -10.00 -5.12
N TYR A 61 9.01 -10.23 -4.52
CA TYR A 61 8.80 -11.26 -3.51
C TYR A 61 8.96 -12.68 -4.09
N LEU A 62 8.37 -12.96 -5.26
CA LEU A 62 8.29 -14.31 -5.82
C LEU A 62 9.45 -14.69 -6.74
N GLY A 63 10.14 -13.74 -7.38
CA GLY A 63 11.06 -14.09 -8.47
C GLY A 63 12.35 -13.30 -8.58
N LEU A 64 12.33 -12.00 -8.25
CA LEU A 64 13.47 -11.13 -8.57
C LEU A 64 14.42 -10.86 -7.41
N SER A 65 13.96 -10.95 -6.15
CA SER A 65 14.78 -10.57 -4.99
C SER A 65 15.66 -11.74 -4.51
N PRO A 66 17.00 -11.59 -4.52
CA PRO A 66 17.89 -12.59 -3.94
C PRO A 66 17.65 -12.81 -2.44
N ASN A 67 17.32 -11.74 -1.71
CA ASN A 67 17.01 -11.81 -0.28
C ASN A 67 15.76 -12.65 -0.02
N MET A 68 14.72 -12.49 -0.85
CA MET A 68 13.49 -13.27 -0.70
C MET A 68 13.69 -14.72 -1.11
N LYS A 69 14.52 -14.98 -2.12
CA LYS A 69 14.89 -16.35 -2.49
C LYS A 69 15.50 -17.11 -1.29
N GLU A 70 16.41 -16.47 -0.58
CA GLU A 70 17.04 -17.04 0.62
C GLU A 70 16.04 -17.23 1.77
N ILE A 71 15.23 -16.19 2.05
CA ILE A 71 14.19 -16.22 3.08
C ILE A 71 13.18 -17.35 2.83
N LEU A 72 12.76 -17.55 1.58
CA LEU A 72 11.80 -18.59 1.22
C LEU A 72 12.41 -20.00 1.28
N ALA A 73 13.71 -20.16 0.97
CA ALA A 73 14.41 -21.43 1.10
C ALA A 73 14.57 -21.86 2.58
N HIS A 74 14.68 -20.88 3.49
CA HIS A 74 14.89 -21.10 4.93
C HIS A 74 13.77 -20.48 5.77
N PHE A 75 12.51 -20.67 5.35
CA PHE A 75 11.37 -19.96 5.91
C PHE A 75 11.18 -20.17 7.42
N GLY A 76 11.42 -21.40 7.91
CA GLY A 76 11.31 -21.72 9.34
C GLY A 76 12.27 -20.91 10.22
N ASP A 77 13.48 -20.63 9.73
CA ASP A 77 14.46 -19.79 10.42
C ASP A 77 14.17 -18.31 10.23
N ALA A 78 13.67 -17.92 9.06
CA ALA A 78 13.23 -16.57 8.78
C ALA A 78 12.12 -16.10 9.75
N MET A 79 11.27 -17.00 10.24
CA MET A 79 10.24 -16.64 11.22
C MET A 79 10.81 -16.28 12.60
N LYS A 80 12.01 -16.77 12.93
CA LYS A 80 12.67 -16.54 14.23
C LYS A 80 13.35 -15.19 14.28
N ASP A 81 13.95 -14.76 13.17
CA ASP A 81 14.63 -13.47 13.07
C ASP A 81 13.65 -12.33 12.69
N PRO A 82 13.57 -11.24 13.48
CA PRO A 82 12.62 -10.15 13.21
C PRO A 82 12.80 -9.47 11.84
N ALA A 83 14.02 -9.36 11.33
CA ALA A 83 14.27 -8.67 10.07
C ALA A 83 13.77 -9.48 8.87
N THR A 84 14.07 -10.77 8.85
CA THR A 84 13.63 -11.70 7.81
C THR A 84 12.13 -12.00 7.90
N ARG A 85 11.57 -12.17 9.10
CA ARG A 85 10.11 -12.32 9.31
C ARG A 85 9.33 -11.11 8.79
N PHE A 86 9.84 -9.91 9.02
CA PHE A 86 9.22 -8.69 8.52
C PHE A 86 9.02 -8.74 7.00
N TRP A 87 10.07 -9.12 6.25
CA TRP A 87 9.99 -9.25 4.79
C TRP A 87 9.17 -10.46 4.34
N ALA A 88 9.29 -11.58 5.05
CA ALA A 88 8.58 -12.81 4.73
C ALA A 88 7.06 -12.66 4.84
N VAL A 89 6.58 -12.01 5.90
CA VAL A 89 5.16 -12.04 6.30
C VAL A 89 4.61 -10.66 6.60
N GLU A 90 5.23 -9.90 7.51
CA GLU A 90 4.60 -8.70 8.10
C GLU A 90 4.37 -7.60 7.05
N HIS A 91 5.39 -7.30 6.25
CA HIS A 91 5.33 -6.32 5.17
C HIS A 91 4.28 -6.71 4.12
N THR A 92 4.39 -7.91 3.57
CA THR A 92 3.51 -8.40 2.50
C THR A 92 2.06 -8.46 2.96
N THR A 93 1.81 -8.93 4.18
CA THR A 93 0.45 -9.02 4.76
C THR A 93 -0.16 -7.64 4.96
N ALA A 94 0.59 -6.69 5.54
CA ALA A 94 0.11 -5.32 5.73
C ALA A 94 -0.18 -4.62 4.41
N MET A 95 0.69 -4.76 3.39
CA MET A 95 0.47 -4.16 2.08
C MET A 95 -0.73 -4.80 1.37
N PHE A 96 -0.87 -6.12 1.44
CA PHE A 96 -2.03 -6.82 0.86
C PHE A 96 -3.35 -6.38 1.50
N ALA A 97 -3.38 -6.30 2.83
CA ALA A 97 -4.53 -5.78 3.56
C ALA A 97 -4.85 -4.33 3.15
N ALA A 98 -3.84 -3.48 2.97
CA ALA A 98 -4.04 -2.10 2.52
C ALA A 98 -4.70 -2.04 1.13
N VAL A 99 -4.23 -2.85 0.17
CA VAL A 99 -4.83 -2.95 -1.18
C VAL A 99 -6.29 -3.39 -1.10
N VAL A 100 -6.58 -4.46 -0.35
CA VAL A 100 -7.95 -4.98 -0.20
C VAL A 100 -8.87 -3.93 0.41
N VAL A 101 -8.45 -3.30 1.51
CA VAL A 101 -9.25 -2.28 2.20
C VAL A 101 -9.51 -1.07 1.29
N ALA A 102 -8.52 -0.60 0.54
CA ALA A 102 -8.69 0.50 -0.40
C ALA A 102 -9.71 0.16 -1.51
N HIS A 103 -9.62 -1.05 -2.09
CA HIS A 103 -10.55 -1.53 -3.10
C HIS A 103 -11.98 -1.65 -2.58
N VAL A 104 -12.14 -2.30 -1.41
CA VAL A 104 -13.43 -2.43 -0.74
C VAL A 104 -14.03 -1.05 -0.45
N GLY A 105 -13.22 -0.12 0.07
CA GLY A 105 -13.64 1.26 0.33
C GLY A 105 -14.22 1.95 -0.90
N ARG A 106 -13.55 1.83 -2.06
CA ARG A 106 -14.04 2.42 -3.30
C ARG A 106 -15.31 1.74 -3.83
N VAL A 107 -15.40 0.41 -3.76
CA VAL A 107 -16.60 -0.32 -4.17
C VAL A 107 -17.79 0.06 -3.30
N LEU A 108 -17.61 0.10 -1.98
CA LEU A 108 -18.64 0.52 -1.03
C LEU A 108 -19.05 1.97 -1.29
N ALA A 109 -18.10 2.88 -1.51
CA ALA A 109 -18.37 4.28 -1.81
C ALA A 109 -19.20 4.45 -3.09
N ARG A 110 -18.89 3.71 -4.16
CA ARG A 110 -19.67 3.73 -5.41
C ARG A 110 -21.09 3.19 -5.25
N LYS A 111 -21.31 2.27 -4.30
CA LYS A 111 -22.62 1.69 -3.96
C LYS A 111 -23.38 2.49 -2.89
N ALA A 112 -22.86 3.63 -2.44
CA ALA A 112 -23.51 4.45 -1.42
C ALA A 112 -24.71 5.22 -2.00
N ARG A 113 -25.80 5.28 -1.25
CA ARG A 113 -27.04 5.97 -1.67
C ARG A 113 -27.05 7.46 -1.33
N THR A 114 -26.21 7.90 -0.40
CA THR A 114 -26.12 9.30 0.05
C THR A 114 -24.67 9.78 0.02
N PRO A 115 -24.43 11.08 -0.22
CA PRO A 115 -23.08 11.67 -0.16
C PRO A 115 -22.42 11.46 1.22
N ALA A 116 -23.18 11.58 2.30
CA ALA A 116 -22.69 11.35 3.66
C ALA A 116 -22.19 9.91 3.86
N SER A 117 -22.97 8.90 3.45
CA SER A 117 -22.56 7.49 3.53
C SER A 117 -21.34 7.20 2.66
N LYS A 118 -21.28 7.80 1.46
CA LYS A 118 -20.12 7.71 0.57
C LYS A 118 -18.86 8.25 1.23
N ARG A 119 -18.96 9.45 1.83
CA ARG A 119 -17.86 10.08 2.56
C ARG A 119 -17.34 9.20 3.70
N THR A 120 -18.22 8.69 4.56
CA THR A 120 -17.80 7.83 5.68
C THR A 120 -17.07 6.57 5.20
N ARG A 121 -17.57 5.92 4.15
CA ARG A 121 -16.94 4.72 3.56
C ARG A 121 -15.54 5.02 3.02
N LEU A 122 -15.38 6.11 2.27
CA LEU A 122 -14.08 6.54 1.76
C LEU A 122 -13.13 6.88 2.92
N LEU A 123 -13.60 7.66 3.88
CA LEU A 123 -12.79 8.12 5.01
C LEU A 123 -12.24 6.94 5.82
N VAL A 124 -13.12 6.02 6.25
CA VAL A 124 -12.72 4.88 7.09
C VAL A 124 -11.75 3.97 6.32
N CYS A 125 -12.11 3.58 5.10
CA CYS A 125 -11.30 2.63 4.35
C CYS A 125 -9.96 3.23 3.90
N PHE A 126 -9.93 4.48 3.39
CA PHE A 126 -8.68 5.09 2.95
C PHE A 126 -7.77 5.46 4.13
N THR A 127 -8.33 5.85 5.28
CA THR A 127 -7.55 6.04 6.51
C THR A 127 -6.93 4.73 6.96
N LEU A 128 -7.71 3.65 7.04
CA LEU A 128 -7.21 2.34 7.43
C LEU A 128 -6.14 1.81 6.47
N ALA A 129 -6.37 1.93 5.16
CA ALA A 129 -5.37 1.57 4.15
C ALA A 129 -4.07 2.38 4.31
N THR A 130 -4.18 3.68 4.57
CA THR A 130 -3.02 4.57 4.79
C THR A 130 -2.27 4.19 6.07
N ILE A 131 -2.96 3.86 7.15
CA ILE A 131 -2.34 3.38 8.39
C ILE A 131 -1.62 2.05 8.15
N LEU A 132 -2.23 1.10 7.44
CA LEU A 132 -1.59 -0.18 7.11
C LEU A 132 -0.35 0.01 6.24
N MET A 133 -0.42 0.90 5.25
CA MET A 133 0.73 1.30 4.43
C MET A 133 1.86 1.87 5.30
N VAL A 134 1.56 2.85 6.17
CA VAL A 134 2.55 3.44 7.05
C VAL A 134 3.12 2.39 8.01
N ALA A 135 2.29 1.55 8.64
CA ALA A 135 2.76 0.55 9.59
C ALA A 135 3.63 -0.53 8.93
N GLY A 136 3.29 -0.95 7.72
CA GLY A 136 3.98 -2.02 6.99
C GLY A 136 5.17 -1.56 6.15
N MET A 137 5.42 -0.25 6.01
CA MET A 137 6.57 0.23 5.24
C MET A 137 7.91 -0.03 5.96
N PRO A 138 8.98 -0.38 5.22
CA PRO A 138 10.31 -0.69 5.78
C PRO A 138 11.08 0.58 6.17
N TRP A 139 10.61 1.30 7.19
CA TRP A 139 11.24 2.55 7.63
C TRP A 139 12.67 2.35 8.14
N PRO A 140 13.56 3.35 7.99
CA PRO A 140 14.86 3.37 8.65
C PRO A 140 14.70 3.16 10.17
N GLY A 141 15.59 2.38 10.79
CA GLY A 141 15.60 2.16 12.24
C GLY A 141 14.67 1.06 12.76
N ARG A 142 13.97 0.33 11.88
CA ARG A 142 13.20 -0.89 12.24
C ARG A 142 13.94 -2.16 11.80
N PRO A 143 13.65 -3.33 12.38
CA PRO A 143 14.06 -4.61 11.82
C PRO A 143 13.64 -4.71 10.34
N GLY A 144 14.57 -5.01 9.45
CA GLY A 144 14.31 -5.03 8.00
C GLY A 144 14.22 -3.65 7.33
N GLY A 145 14.46 -2.56 8.06
CA GLY A 145 14.38 -1.18 7.58
C GLY A 145 15.32 -0.88 6.41
N ARG A 146 14.91 0.06 5.55
CA ARG A 146 15.67 0.51 4.38
C ARG A 146 15.78 2.03 4.35
N VAL A 147 16.76 2.52 3.60
CA VAL A 147 16.89 3.95 3.29
C VAL A 147 15.61 4.50 2.63
N LEU A 148 15.36 5.79 2.85
CA LEU A 148 14.16 6.47 2.35
C LEU A 148 14.13 6.54 0.82
N PHE A 149 15.28 6.77 0.21
CA PHE A 149 15.42 6.92 -1.23
C PHE A 149 16.48 5.97 -1.75
N ARG A 150 16.19 5.35 -2.89
CA ARG A 150 17.13 4.54 -3.66
C ARG A 150 17.38 5.28 -4.97
N VAL A 151 18.65 5.54 -5.25
CA VAL A 151 19.17 6.16 -6.47
C VAL A 151 20.09 5.18 -7.16
#